data_AF-A0A6M3L1P4-F1
#
_entry.id   AF-A0A6M3L1P4-F1
#
_cell.length_a   1.000
_cell.length_b   1.000
_cell.length_c   1.000
_cell.angle_alpha   90.00
_cell.angle_beta   90.00
_cell.angle_gamma   90.00
#
_symmetry.space_group_name_H-M   'P 1'
#
loop_
_entity.id
_entity.type
_entity.pdbx_description
1 polymer ?
#
loop_
_entity_poly.entity_id
_entity_poly.type
_entity_poly.pdbx_seq_one_letter_code
_entity_poly.pdbx_strand_id
1 'polypeptide(L)'
;MKRLGRGKSKEVWLVPASDGRPARVRKVLRPGAASDRLSKQCRRLRWLSDHGIRSAAVYAVDPAGRWAEQEYVEGRTLANSPRPLTEEQEAGLQAIEAWERRSGRYIGDLNRRNLVWSGGEWVVIDCGSIRYVDDLADRQARRRWMRPAPERD
;
A
#
# COMPACT_ATOMS: atom_id res chain seq x y z
N MET A 1 4.55 0.69 22.47
CA MET A 1 4.09 0.95 21.08
C MET A 1 3.82 2.45 20.91
N LYS A 2 4.08 3.02 19.74
CA LYS A 2 3.85 4.46 19.45
C LYS A 2 2.80 4.61 18.34
N ARG A 3 1.80 5.48 18.50
CA ARG A 3 0.82 5.71 17.42
C ARG A 3 1.49 6.48 16.27
N LEU A 4 1.42 5.93 15.06
CA LEU A 4 1.94 6.58 13.84
C LEU A 4 0.85 7.38 13.11
N GLY A 5 -0.40 6.95 13.21
CA GLY A 5 -1.50 7.65 12.55
C GLY A 5 -2.87 7.10 12.89
N ARG A 6 -3.89 7.90 12.59
CA ARG A 6 -5.31 7.55 12.75
C ARG A 6 -6.04 7.87 11.46
N GLY A 7 -6.42 6.82 10.74
CA GLY A 7 -7.24 6.92 9.54
C GLY A 7 -8.73 6.82 9.86
N LYS A 8 -9.56 6.93 8.82
CA LYS A 8 -11.03 6.82 8.95
C LYS A 8 -11.46 5.46 9.51
N SER A 9 -10.87 4.37 9.03
CA SER A 9 -11.26 2.99 9.36
C SER A 9 -10.27 2.23 10.25
N LYS A 10 -9.06 2.74 10.48
CA LYS A 10 -8.03 2.06 11.25
C LYS A 10 -7.07 3.02 11.94
N GLU A 11 -6.49 2.58 13.04
CA GLU A 11 -5.34 3.19 13.69
C GLU A 11 -4.07 2.41 13.35
N VAL A 12 -2.94 3.10 13.28
CA VAL A 12 -1.64 2.52 12.94
C VAL A 12 -0.67 2.79 14.07
N TRP A 13 -0.07 1.73 14.57
CA TRP A 13 0.83 1.74 15.72
C TRP A 13 2.17 1.13 15.34
N LEU A 14 3.26 1.80 15.69
CA LEU A 14 4.61 1.24 15.64
C LEU A 14 4.78 0.25 16.79
N VAL A 15 5.08 -0.98 16.42
CA VAL A 15 5.61 -2.02 17.29
C VAL A 15 7.13 -1.98 17.11
N PRO A 16 7.90 -1.55 18.11
CA PRO A 16 9.35 -1.43 17.99
C PRO A 16 10.00 -2.80 17.72
N ALA A 17 11.20 -2.77 17.15
CA ALA A 17 12.04 -3.97 17.04
C ALA A 17 12.31 -4.54 18.44
N SER A 18 12.35 -5.87 18.55
CA SER A 18 12.62 -6.58 19.81
C SER A 18 13.14 -7.98 19.49
N ASP A 19 14.16 -8.45 20.21
CA ASP A 19 14.67 -9.83 20.17
C ASP A 19 14.80 -10.41 18.75
N GLY A 20 15.62 -9.78 17.91
CA GLY A 20 15.87 -10.23 16.53
C GLY A 20 14.70 -10.02 15.55
N ARG A 21 13.58 -9.43 15.99
CA ARG A 21 12.44 -9.10 15.12
C ARG A 21 12.55 -7.65 14.65
N PRO A 22 12.35 -7.38 13.34
CA PRO A 22 12.33 -6.02 12.83
C PRO A 22 11.14 -5.24 13.39
N ALA A 23 11.21 -3.90 13.28
CA ALA A 23 10.10 -3.03 13.60
C ALA A 23 8.89 -3.34 12.70
N ARG A 24 7.69 -3.19 13.27
CA ARG A 24 6.42 -3.53 12.62
C ARG A 24 5.40 -2.42 12.78
N VAL A 25 4.43 -2.39 11.88
CA VAL A 25 3.21 -1.60 12.06
C VAL A 25 2.06 -2.53 12.39
N ARG A 26 1.38 -2.26 13.51
CA ARG A 26 0.11 -2.86 13.85
C ARG A 26 -1.02 -1.94 13.40
N LYS A 27 -1.83 -2.42 12.47
CA LYS A 27 -3.05 -1.76 12.01
C LYS A 27 -4.21 -2.34 12.81
N VAL A 28 -4.99 -1.49 13.48
CA VAL A 28 -6.15 -1.89 14.30
C VAL A 28 -7.39 -1.27 13.68
N LEU A 29 -8.38 -2.08 13.31
CA LEU A 29 -9.65 -1.61 12.80
C LEU A 29 -10.41 -0.84 13.88
N ARG A 30 -11.05 0.24 13.46
CA ARG A 30 -11.97 0.98 14.32
C ARG A 30 -13.32 0.28 14.37
N PRO A 31 -14.09 0.46 15.46
CA PRO A 31 -15.48 0.01 15.52
C PRO A 31 -16.27 0.48 14.30
N GLY A 32 -17.10 -0.41 13.73
CA GLY A 32 -17.90 -0.15 12.52
C GLY A 32 -17.14 -0.27 11.19
N ALA A 33 -15.83 -0.51 11.18
CA ALA A 33 -15.12 -0.90 9.97
C ALA A 33 -15.42 -2.36 9.60
N ALA A 34 -15.49 -2.65 8.31
CA ALA A 34 -15.64 -4.01 7.80
C ALA A 34 -14.50 -4.91 8.30
N SER A 35 -14.85 -6.00 8.98
CA SER A 35 -13.89 -6.91 9.64
C SER A 35 -12.94 -7.60 8.66
N ASP A 36 -13.37 -7.84 7.42
CA ASP A 36 -12.57 -8.49 6.39
C ASP A 36 -11.55 -7.54 5.71
N ARG A 37 -11.60 -6.24 5.99
CA ARG A 37 -10.80 -5.22 5.31
C ARG A 37 -9.30 -5.45 5.45
N LEU A 38 -8.83 -5.72 6.67
CA LEU A 38 -7.40 -5.97 6.90
C LEU A 38 -6.96 -7.30 6.29
N SER A 39 -7.80 -8.33 6.37
CA SER A 39 -7.51 -9.64 5.78
C SER A 39 -7.39 -9.53 4.26
N LYS A 40 -8.30 -8.82 3.58
CA LYS A 40 -8.24 -8.56 2.13
C LYS A 40 -7.00 -7.77 1.74
N GLN A 41 -6.70 -6.70 2.47
CA GLN A 41 -5.48 -5.92 2.27
C GLN A 41 -4.23 -6.78 2.39
N CYS A 42 -4.14 -7.61 3.44
CA CYS A 42 -2.98 -8.45 3.70
C CYS A 42 -2.80 -9.54 2.64
N ARG A 43 -3.90 -10.16 2.18
CA ARG A 43 -3.85 -11.10 1.05
C ARG A 43 -3.33 -10.42 -0.21
N ARG A 44 -3.75 -9.18 -0.47
CA ARG A 44 -3.29 -8.43 -1.64
C ARG A 44 -1.80 -8.11 -1.56
N LEU A 45 -1.31 -7.66 -0.41
CA LEU A 45 0.13 -7.40 -0.22
C LEU A 45 0.96 -8.67 -0.45
N ARG A 46 0.58 -9.79 0.17
CA ARG A 46 1.25 -11.09 -0.07
C ARG A 46 1.27 -11.45 -1.55
N TRP A 47 0.12 -11.36 -2.20
CA TRP A 47 0.01 -11.65 -3.63
C TRP A 47 0.90 -10.74 -4.48
N LEU A 48 1.05 -9.44 -4.15
CA LEU A 48 1.96 -8.55 -4.88
C LEU A 48 3.42 -9.00 -4.73
N SER A 49 3.82 -9.33 -3.50
CA SER A 49 5.14 -9.87 -3.21
C SER A 49 5.42 -11.14 -4.02
N ASP A 50 4.46 -12.06 -4.08
CA ASP A 50 4.58 -13.33 -4.83
C ASP A 50 4.72 -13.11 -6.34
N HIS A 51 4.34 -11.92 -6.85
CA HIS A 51 4.43 -11.56 -8.27
C HIS A 51 5.51 -10.51 -8.56
N GLY A 52 6.47 -10.36 -7.65
CA GLY A 52 7.65 -9.51 -7.86
C GLY A 52 7.41 -8.01 -7.67
N ILE A 53 6.26 -7.61 -7.11
CA ILE A 53 6.03 -6.23 -6.68
C ILE A 53 6.39 -6.12 -5.20
N ARG A 54 7.36 -5.25 -4.91
CA ARG A 54 7.76 -4.96 -3.54
C ARG A 54 6.58 -4.40 -2.74
N SER A 55 6.24 -5.11 -1.68
CA SER A 55 5.15 -4.74 -0.78
C SER A 55 5.51 -5.07 0.66
N ALA A 56 4.91 -4.36 1.61
CA ALA A 56 5.16 -4.55 3.02
C ALA A 56 4.86 -5.99 3.44
N ALA A 57 5.86 -6.66 4.03
CA ALA A 57 5.69 -8.03 4.49
C ALA A 57 4.54 -8.12 5.53
N VAL A 58 3.73 -9.17 5.46
CA VAL A 58 2.60 -9.40 6.38
C VAL A 58 2.97 -10.49 7.38
N TYR A 59 3.22 -10.10 8.62
CA TYR A 59 3.62 -11.02 9.69
C TYR A 59 2.43 -11.73 10.33
N ALA A 60 1.33 -11.01 10.59
CA ALA A 60 0.18 -11.58 11.28
C ALA A 60 -1.12 -10.86 10.92
N VAL A 61 -2.23 -11.58 10.99
CA VAL A 61 -3.59 -11.05 10.86
C VAL A 61 -4.44 -11.74 11.92
N ASP A 62 -5.20 -10.96 12.69
CA ASP A 62 -6.21 -11.47 13.62
C ASP A 62 -7.23 -12.34 12.85
N PRO A 63 -7.56 -13.57 13.30
CA PRO A 63 -8.58 -14.38 12.64
C PRO A 63 -9.94 -13.68 12.55
N ALA A 64 -10.28 -12.85 13.54
CA ALA A 64 -11.49 -12.02 13.50
C ALA A 64 -11.34 -10.72 12.68
N GLY A 65 -10.17 -10.49 12.07
CA GLY A 65 -9.89 -9.37 11.18
C GLY A 65 -9.72 -8.00 11.86
N ARG A 66 -9.68 -7.95 13.20
CA ARG A 66 -9.65 -6.68 13.94
C ARG A 66 -8.30 -5.99 13.90
N TRP A 67 -7.22 -6.72 13.69
CA TRP A 67 -5.89 -6.14 13.54
C TRP A 67 -5.00 -6.95 12.60
N ALA A 68 -3.94 -6.32 12.11
CA ALA A 68 -2.89 -6.96 11.32
C ALA A 68 -1.54 -6.32 11.63
N GLU A 69 -0.48 -7.12 11.55
CA GLU A 69 0.90 -6.66 11.66
C GLU A 69 1.64 -6.82 10.34
N GLN A 70 2.32 -5.76 9.96
CA GLN A 70 3.07 -5.66 8.72
C GLN A 70 4.45 -5.05 8.99
N GLU A 71 5.32 -5.15 8.01
CA GLU A 71 6.60 -4.44 7.96
C GLU A 71 6.42 -2.95 8.24
N TYR A 72 7.24 -2.43 9.15
CA TYR A 72 7.47 -1.00 9.21
C TYR A 72 8.43 -0.63 8.09
N VAL A 73 7.92 0.00 7.06
CA VAL A 73 8.72 0.52 5.95
C VAL A 73 9.19 1.92 6.32
N GLU A 74 10.49 2.07 6.53
CA GLU A 74 11.11 3.36 6.77
C GLU A 74 11.17 4.17 5.49
N GLY A 75 10.73 5.44 5.56
CA GLY A 75 10.78 6.34 4.42
C GLY A 75 9.60 7.29 4.36
N ARG A 76 9.48 7.99 3.22
CA ARG A 76 8.38 8.91 2.95
C ARG A 76 7.42 8.27 1.96
N THR A 77 6.14 8.54 2.17
CA THR A 77 5.15 8.21 1.14
C THR A 77 5.39 9.07 -0.11
N LEU A 78 4.98 8.60 -1.28
CA LEU A 78 5.01 9.40 -2.52
C LEU A 78 4.19 10.70 -2.40
N ALA A 79 3.20 10.73 -1.52
CA ALA A 79 2.43 11.94 -1.19
C ALA A 79 3.30 13.00 -0.50
N ASN A 80 4.25 12.57 0.33
CA ASN A 80 5.12 13.42 1.15
C ASN A 80 6.57 13.46 0.66
N SER A 81 6.84 12.91 -0.53
CA SER A 81 8.17 12.95 -1.14
C SER A 81 8.43 14.36 -1.70
N PRO A 82 9.66 14.89 -1.55
CA PRO A 82 10.04 16.16 -2.16
C PRO A 82 9.83 16.12 -3.68
N ARG A 83 9.57 17.29 -4.27
CA ARG A 83 9.37 17.44 -5.71
C ARG A 83 10.43 18.41 -6.26
N PRO A 84 10.98 18.15 -7.47
CA PRO A 84 10.73 16.97 -8.33
C PRO A 84 11.20 15.65 -7.69
N LEU A 85 10.70 14.52 -8.19
CA LEU A 85 11.22 13.21 -7.77
C LEU A 85 12.62 13.02 -8.37
N THR A 86 13.41 12.13 -7.79
CA THR A 86 14.67 11.71 -8.43
C THR A 86 14.39 10.81 -9.63
N GLU A 87 15.33 10.72 -10.57
CA GLU A 87 15.22 9.83 -11.73
C GLU A 87 14.96 8.37 -11.32
N GLU A 88 15.62 7.91 -10.25
CA GLU A 88 15.44 6.57 -9.69
C GLU A 88 14.01 6.35 -9.16
N GLN A 89 13.45 7.36 -8.48
CA GLN A 89 12.08 7.33 -8.00
C GLN A 89 11.09 7.31 -9.16
N GLU A 90 11.32 8.09 -10.22
CA GLU A 90 10.46 8.08 -11.40
C GLU A 90 10.52 6.74 -12.15
N ALA A 91 11.73 6.21 -12.37
CA ALA A 91 11.93 4.90 -12.98
C ALA A 91 11.23 3.79 -12.18
N GLY A 92 11.28 3.83 -10.85
CA GLY A 92 10.56 2.88 -10.00
C GLY A 92 9.04 2.95 -10.14
N LEU A 93 8.46 4.16 -10.27
CA LEU A 93 7.01 4.30 -10.54
C LEU A 93 6.64 3.75 -11.91
N GLN A 94 7.44 4.07 -12.92
CA GLN A 94 7.25 3.56 -14.28
C GLN A 94 7.35 2.03 -14.33
N ALA A 95 8.24 1.42 -13.54
CA ALA A 95 8.36 -0.03 -13.45
C ALA A 95 7.10 -0.69 -12.87
N ILE A 96 6.48 -0.11 -11.85
CA ILE A 96 5.22 -0.59 -11.28
C ILE A 96 4.09 -0.50 -12.32
N GLU A 97 3.97 0.63 -13.01
CA GLU A 97 2.95 0.80 -14.06
C GLU A 97 3.17 -0.15 -15.24
N ALA A 98 4.43 -0.33 -15.65
CA ALA A 98 4.79 -1.27 -16.72
C ALA A 98 4.48 -2.71 -16.31
N TRP A 99 4.65 -3.07 -15.04
CA TRP A 99 4.23 -4.37 -14.51
C TRP A 99 2.72 -4.55 -14.58
N GLU A 100 1.90 -3.57 -14.15
CA GLU A 100 0.43 -3.67 -14.23
C GLU A 100 -0.03 -3.87 -15.69
N ARG A 101 0.54 -3.06 -16.61
CA ARG A 101 0.23 -3.16 -18.05
C ARG A 101 0.58 -4.52 -18.62
N ARG A 102 1.77 -5.04 -18.34
CA ARG A 102 2.29 -6.30 -18.90
C ARG A 102 1.64 -7.54 -18.30
N SER A 103 1.35 -7.51 -17.01
CA SER A 103 0.75 -8.65 -16.31
C SER A 103 -0.78 -8.70 -16.45
N GLY A 104 -1.41 -7.63 -16.93
CA GLY A 104 -2.87 -7.47 -16.94
C GLY A 104 -3.48 -7.44 -15.54
N ARG A 105 -2.65 -7.27 -14.51
CA ARG A 105 -3.04 -7.35 -13.11
C ARG A 105 -3.17 -5.97 -12.51
N TYR A 106 -4.22 -5.79 -11.72
CA TYR A 106 -4.47 -4.55 -11.01
C TYR A 106 -4.06 -4.66 -9.54
N ILE A 107 -3.23 -3.72 -9.08
CA ILE A 107 -2.74 -3.64 -7.70
C ILE A 107 -3.87 -3.25 -6.74
N GLY A 108 -4.83 -2.44 -7.22
CA GLY A 108 -6.02 -2.06 -6.46
C GLY A 108 -5.76 -0.95 -5.45
N ASP A 109 -6.40 0.22 -5.65
CA ASP A 109 -6.28 1.38 -4.74
C ASP A 109 -4.81 1.82 -4.52
N LEU A 110 -3.93 1.56 -5.48
CA LEU A 110 -2.59 2.11 -5.46
C LEU A 110 -2.71 3.63 -5.61
N ASN A 111 -2.18 4.40 -4.68
CA ASN A 111 -2.19 5.86 -4.73
C ASN A 111 -0.94 6.39 -4.01
N ARG A 112 -0.71 7.70 -4.12
CA ARG A 112 0.52 8.33 -3.58
C ARG A 112 0.73 8.12 -2.07
N ARG A 113 -0.30 7.82 -1.28
CA ARG A 113 -0.16 7.57 0.17
C ARG A 113 0.19 6.12 0.50
N ASN A 114 0.08 5.24 -0.49
CA ASN A 114 0.19 3.80 -0.36
C ASN A 114 1.54 3.25 -0.87
N LEU A 115 2.40 4.14 -1.37
CA LEU A 115 3.76 3.85 -1.81
C LEU A 115 4.74 4.59 -0.91
N VAL A 116 5.75 3.89 -0.40
CA VAL A 116 6.85 4.45 0.38
C VAL A 116 8.16 4.20 -0.35
N TRP A 117 8.99 5.23 -0.50
CA TRP A 117 10.34 5.08 -1.02
C TRP A 117 11.26 4.60 0.09
N SER A 118 11.85 3.41 -0.06
CA SER A 118 12.68 2.77 0.96
C SER A 118 13.74 1.92 0.28
N GLY A 119 15.00 2.03 0.70
CA GLY A 119 16.09 1.18 0.20
C GLY A 119 16.32 1.21 -1.32
N GLY A 120 15.98 2.32 -2.00
CA GLY A 120 16.12 2.44 -3.46
C GLY A 120 14.94 1.89 -4.27
N GLU A 121 13.83 1.52 -3.62
CA GLU A 121 12.65 1.00 -4.29
C GLU A 121 11.33 1.55 -3.70
N TRP A 122 10.26 1.45 -4.50
CA TRP A 122 8.90 1.75 -4.04
C TRP A 122 8.27 0.53 -3.40
N VAL A 123 7.90 0.66 -2.13
CA VAL A 123 7.22 -0.38 -1.36
C VAL A 123 5.72 -0.07 -1.25
N VAL A 124 4.88 -1.00 -1.70
CA VAL A 124 3.42 -0.91 -1.51
C VAL A 124 3.07 -1.27 -0.05
N ILE A 125 2.50 -0.32 0.70
CA ILE A 125 2.19 -0.51 2.13
C ILE A 125 0.69 -0.67 2.43
N ASP A 126 -0.17 -0.34 1.46
CA ASP A 126 -1.63 -0.38 1.59
C ASP A 126 -2.29 -0.49 0.22
N CYS A 127 -3.18 -1.44 0.00
CA CYS A 127 -3.85 -1.66 -1.29
C CYS A 127 -5.04 -2.60 -1.12
N GLY A 128 -5.90 -2.71 -2.14
CA GLY A 128 -7.04 -3.63 -2.15
C GLY A 128 -8.19 -3.23 -1.23
N SER A 129 -8.28 -1.95 -0.87
CA SER A 129 -9.26 -1.41 0.07
C SER A 129 -10.60 -0.98 -0.58
N ILE A 130 -10.62 -0.98 -1.92
CA ILE A 130 -11.83 -0.84 -2.74
C ILE A 130 -12.54 -2.20 -2.74
N ARG A 131 -13.85 -2.17 -2.45
CA ARG A 131 -14.73 -3.33 -2.47
C ARG A 131 -14.51 -4.07 -3.79
N TYR A 132 -14.18 -5.36 -3.72
CA TYR A 132 -14.35 -6.26 -4.86
C TYR A 132 -15.85 -6.25 -5.21
N VAL A 133 -16.20 -5.48 -6.23
CA VAL A 133 -17.40 -5.68 -7.02
C VAL A 133 -16.83 -6.01 -8.39
N ASP A 134 -17.00 -7.26 -8.82
CA ASP A 134 -16.59 -7.69 -10.14
C ASP A 134 -17.23 -6.79 -11.23
N ASP A 135 -16.44 -6.56 -12.27
CA ASP A 135 -16.74 -6.25 -13.68
C ASP A 135 -16.98 -4.83 -14.25
N LEU A 136 -17.16 -3.74 -13.49
CA LEU A 136 -17.34 -2.41 -14.14
C LEU A 136 -16.58 -1.21 -13.54
N ALA A 137 -16.34 -1.17 -12.22
CA ALA A 137 -15.53 -0.11 -11.61
C ALA A 137 -14.03 -0.19 -12.01
N ASP A 138 -13.60 -1.40 -12.38
CA ASP A 138 -12.32 -1.75 -13.01
C ASP A 138 -12.13 -1.06 -14.39
N ARG A 139 -13.22 -0.74 -15.10
CA ARG A 139 -13.18 0.07 -16.35
C ARG A 139 -13.02 1.58 -16.10
N GLN A 140 -13.46 2.09 -14.94
CA GLN A 140 -13.34 3.51 -14.60
C GLN A 140 -12.05 3.85 -13.84
N ALA A 141 -11.50 2.92 -13.05
CA ALA A 141 -10.16 3.03 -12.50
C ALA A 141 -9.09 3.13 -13.61
N ARG A 142 -9.28 2.36 -14.70
CA ARG A 142 -8.53 2.49 -15.97
C ARG A 142 -8.56 3.91 -16.57
N ARG A 143 -9.68 4.64 -16.49
CA ARG A 143 -9.81 6.00 -17.09
C ARG A 143 -9.14 7.13 -16.31
N ARG A 144 -8.89 6.96 -15.02
CA ARG A 144 -8.46 8.07 -14.15
C ARG A 144 -6.95 8.19 -13.98
N TRP A 145 -6.22 7.09 -14.17
CA TRP A 145 -4.77 7.12 -14.44
C TRP A 145 -4.44 7.55 -15.88
N MET A 146 -5.45 7.59 -16.77
CA MET A 146 -5.39 8.11 -18.15
C MET A 146 -5.74 9.61 -18.28
N ARG A 147 -5.73 10.41 -17.20
CA ARG A 147 -5.75 11.89 -17.36
C ARG A 147 -4.31 12.38 -17.42
N PRO A 148 -3.87 13.05 -18.50
CA PRO A 148 -2.57 13.73 -18.50
C PRO A 148 -2.52 14.74 -17.35
N ALA A 149 -1.31 14.95 -16.81
CA ALA A 149 -1.07 16.05 -15.88
C ALA A 149 -1.54 17.36 -16.54
N PRO A 150 -2.24 18.27 -15.82
CA PRO A 150 -2.47 19.59 -16.36
C PRO A 150 -1.11 20.27 -16.62
N GLU A 151 -0.96 20.83 -17.81
CA GLU A 151 0.22 21.59 -18.22
C GLU A 151 0.48 22.72 -17.21
N ARG A 152 1.77 22.98 -16.96
CA ARG A 152 2.19 24.13 -16.16
C ARG A 152 2.06 25.37 -17.04
N ASP A 153 1.19 26.29 -16.63
CA ASP A 153 1.27 27.70 -17.02
C ASP A 153 2.33 28.41 -16.17
#